data_AF-A0A929GUD4-F1
#
_entry.id   AF-A0A929GUD4-F1
#
_cell.length_a   1.000
_cell.length_b   1.000
_cell.length_c   1.000
_cell.angle_alpha   90.00
_cell.angle_beta   90.00
_cell.angle_gamma   90.00
#
_symmetry.space_group_name_H-M   'P 1'
#
loop_
_entity.id
_entity.type
_entity.pdbx_description
1 polymer ?
#
loop_
_entity_poly.entity_id
_entity_poly.type
_entity_poly.pdbx_seq_one_letter_code
_entity_poly.pdbx_strand_id
1 'polypeptide(L)' 'MSISEELAKRVLSFVIEHPGTKLVAVEEALGVSRIEVGRTLRALMDQGKIRRDEDTRQYFPI' A
#
# COMPACT_ATOMS: atom_id res chain seq x y z
N MET A 1 -17.27 3.80 -3.06
CA MET A 1 -16.72 4.01 -1.71
C MET A 1 -15.31 4.55 -1.91
N SER A 2 -15.07 5.84 -1.64
CA SER A 2 -13.75 6.45 -1.83
C SER A 2 -12.83 6.07 -0.67
N ILE A 3 -11.60 5.67 -0.97
CA ILE A 3 -10.52 5.62 0.01
C ILE A 3 -10.17 7.05 0.45
N SER A 4 -9.74 7.21 1.71
CA SER A 4 -9.23 8.50 2.18
C SER A 4 -7.97 8.89 1.41
N GLU A 5 -7.95 10.08 0.82
CA GLU A 5 -6.78 10.60 0.10
C GLU A 5 -5.54 10.70 1.00
N GLU A 6 -5.75 11.02 2.27
CA GLU A 6 -4.67 11.11 3.25
C GLU A 6 -4.06 9.74 3.55
N LEU A 7 -4.91 8.71 3.67
CA LEU A 7 -4.42 7.34 3.84
C LEU A 7 -3.65 6.88 2.59
N ALA A 8 -4.14 7.21 1.39
CA ALA A 8 -3.46 6.88 0.14
C ALA A 8 -2.06 7.50 0.07
N LYS A 9 -1.91 8.77 0.46
CA LYS A 9 -0.59 9.45 0.53
C LYS A 9 0.34 8.74 1.51
N ARG A 10 -0.14 8.46 2.73
CA ARG A 10 0.67 7.79 3.77
C ARG A 10 1.12 6.39 3.34
N VAL A 11 0.22 5.59 2.76
CA VAL A 11 0.54 4.25 2.24
C VAL A 11 1.55 4.33 1.08
N LEU A 12 1.35 5.26 0.14
CA LEU A 12 2.27 5.43 -0.98
C LEU A 12 3.66 5.84 -0.50
N SER A 13 3.77 6.84 0.38
CA SER A 13 5.05 7.27 0.96
C SER A 13 5.77 6.11 1.64
N PHE A 14 5.06 5.30 2.42
CA PHE A 14 5.65 4.14 3.10
C PHE A 14 6.20 3.10 2.11
N VAL A 15 5.49 2.83 0.99
CA VAL A 15 5.99 1.90 -0.04
C VAL A 15 7.20 2.45 -0.78
N ILE A 16 7.29 3.78 -0.96
CA ILE A 16 8.46 4.45 -1.55
C ILE A 16 9.67 4.36 -0.62
N GLU A 17 9.48 4.60 0.69
CA GLU A 17 10.54 4.54 1.71
C GLU A 17 10.98 3.10 2.00
N HIS A 18 10.07 2.13 1.83
CA HIS A 18 10.32 0.71 2.08
C HIS A 18 9.92 -0.17 0.88
N PRO A 19 10.64 -0.11 -0.25
CA PRO A 19 10.37 -0.99 -1.39
C PRO A 19 10.54 -2.47 -0.98
N GLY A 20 9.64 -3.32 -1.43
CA GLY A 20 9.62 -4.74 -1.04
C GLY A 20 8.83 -5.01 0.25
N THR A 21 8.15 -4.00 0.79
CA THR A 21 7.31 -4.16 1.98
C THR A 21 6.11 -5.07 1.72
N LYS A 22 5.59 -5.67 2.79
CA LYS A 22 4.39 -6.52 2.76
C LYS A 22 3.23 -5.78 3.42
N LEU A 23 2.01 -6.16 3.06
CA LEU A 23 0.79 -5.56 3.59
C LEU A 23 0.74 -5.53 5.14
N VAL A 24 1.23 -6.57 5.82
CA VAL A 24 1.31 -6.63 7.29
C VAL A 24 2.21 -5.53 7.86
N ALA A 25 3.36 -5.27 7.23
CA ALA A 25 4.27 -4.22 7.67
C ALA A 25 3.66 -2.82 7.49
N VAL A 26 2.87 -2.61 6.43
CA VAL A 26 2.12 -1.35 6.23
C VAL A 26 1.04 -1.16 7.30
N GLU A 27 0.30 -2.23 7.63
CA GLU A 27 -0.69 -2.25 8.71
C GLU A 27 -0.06 -1.88 10.07
N GLU A 28 1.00 -2.57 10.45
CA GLU A 28 1.70 -2.36 11.72
C GLU A 28 2.31 -0.95 11.81
N ALA A 29 2.92 -0.46 10.72
CA ALA A 29 3.57 0.85 10.72
C ALA A 29 2.58 2.02 10.75
N LEU A 30 1.43 1.89 10.08
CA LEU A 30 0.47 2.99 9.97
C LEU A 30 -0.62 2.94 11.06
N GLY A 31 -0.76 1.81 11.76
CA GLY A 31 -1.81 1.58 12.76
C GLY A 31 -3.21 1.57 12.16
N VAL A 32 -3.33 1.14 10.90
CA VAL A 32 -4.58 1.15 10.12
C VAL A 32 -5.02 -0.28 9.86
N SER A 33 -6.34 -0.52 9.83
CA SER A 33 -6.87 -1.86 9.63
C SER A 33 -6.37 -2.51 8.34
N ARG A 34 -6.08 -3.81 8.41
CA ARG A 34 -5.66 -4.62 7.25
C ARG A 34 -6.53 -4.44 6.00
N ILE A 35 -7.84 -4.32 6.21
CA ILE A 35 -8.84 -4.18 5.14
C ILE A 35 -8.68 -2.83 4.43
N GLU A 36 -8.52 -1.75 5.19
CA GLU A 36 -8.34 -0.40 4.63
C GLU A 36 -7.00 -0.27 3.91
N VAL A 37 -5.93 -0.80 4.49
CA VAL A 37 -4.61 -0.85 3.84
C VAL A 37 -4.70 -1.65 2.54
N GLY A 38 -5.32 -2.83 2.55
CA GLY A 38 -5.50 -3.66 1.35
C GLY A 38 -6.31 -2.97 0.25
N ARG A 39 -7.39 -2.27 0.60
CA ARG A 39 -8.18 -1.45 -0.35
C ARG A 39 -7.36 -0.31 -0.93
N THR A 40 -6.56 0.35 -0.09
CA THR A 40 -5.71 1.49 -0.49
C THR A 40 -4.59 1.05 -1.42
N LEU A 41 -3.88 -0.04 -1.08
CA LEU A 41 -2.85 -0.63 -1.94
C LEU A 41 -3.42 -1.04 -3.30
N ARG A 42 -4.62 -1.62 -3.34
CA ARG A 42 -5.30 -1.95 -4.60
C ARG A 42 -5.58 -0.71 -5.44
N ALA A 43 -6.15 0.33 -4.85
CA ALA A 43 -6.41 1.56 -5.60
C ALA A 43 -5.13 2.23 -6.10
N LEU A 44 -4.03 2.19 -5.35
CA LEU A 44 -2.73 2.69 -5.79
C LEU A 44 -2.14 1.86 -6.95
N MET A 45 -2.36 0.54 -6.95
CA MET A 45 -2.03 -0.32 -8.10
C MET A 45 -2.87 0.03 -9.33
N ASP A 46 -4.19 0.19 -9.15
CA ASP A 46 -5.12 0.55 -10.23
C ASP A 46 -4.78 1.93 -10.85
N GLN A 47 -4.19 2.84 -10.05
CA GLN A 47 -3.68 4.15 -10.50
C GLN A 47 -2.27 4.09 -11.11
N GLY A 48 -1.63 2.91 -11.15
CA GLY A 48 -0.26 2.75 -11.66
C GLY A 48 0.81 3.44 -10.81
N LYS A 49 0.59 3.62 -9.50
CA LYS A 49 1.55 4.23 -8.57
C LYS A 49 2.48 3.21 -7.92
N ILE A 50 1.99 2.01 -7.71
CA ILE A 50 2.75 0.90 -7.13
C ILE A 50 2.45 -0.38 -7.92
N ARG A 51 3.35 -1.34 -7.84
CA ARG A 51 3.16 -2.70 -8.33
C ARG A 51 3.30 -3.69 -7.19
N ARG A 52 2.72 -4.87 -7.37
CA ARG A 52 2.88 -6.00 -6.47
C ARG A 52 3.57 -7.15 -7.19
N ASP A 53 4.50 -7.78 -6.49
CA ASP A 53 5.08 -9.05 -6.88
C ASP A 53 4.15 -10.19 -6.42
N GLU A 54 3.66 -11.00 -7.37
CA GLU A 54 2.63 -12.02 -7.08
C GLU A 54 3.18 -13.21 -6.29
N ASP A 55 4.46 -13.55 -6.48
CA ASP A 55 5.10 -14.69 -5.82
C ASP A 55 5.39 -14.38 -4.35
N THR A 56 5.93 -13.19 -4.08
CA THR A 56 6.39 -12.77 -2.75
C THR A 56 5.37 -11.94 -1.98
N ARG A 57 4.35 -11.43 -2.67
CA ARG A 57 3.33 -10.49 -2.17
C ARG A 57 3.92 -9.18 -1.65
N GLN A 58 5.05 -8.77 -2.21
CA GLN A 58 5.74 -7.53 -1.88
C GLN A 58 5.26 -6.38 -2.77
N TYR A 59 5.28 -5.16 -2.23
CA TYR A 59 4.86 -3.95 -2.93
C TYR A 59 6.07 -3.07 -3.24
N PHE A 60 6.06 -2.47 -4.43
CA PHE A 60 7.13 -1.61 -4.93
C PHE A 60 6.53 -0.37 -5.60
N PRO A 61 7.19 0.79 -5.53
CA PRO A 61 6.83 1.93 -6.37
C PRO A 61 7.04 1.60 -7.85
N ILE A 62 6.26 2.25 -8.71
CA ILE A 62 6.46 2.25 -10.18
C ILE A 62 7.33 3.44 -10.57
#